data_AF-A0A538FC43-F1
#
_entry.id   AF-A0A538FC43-F1
#
_cell.length_a   1.000
_cell.length_b   1.000
_cell.length_c   1.000
_cell.angle_alpha   90.00
_cell.angle_beta   90.00
_cell.angle_gamma   90.00
#
_symmetry.space_group_name_H-M   'P 1'
#
loop_
_entity.id
_entity.type
_entity.pdbx_description
1 polymer ?
#
loop_
_entity_poly.entity_id
_entity_poly.type
_entity_poly.pdbx_seq_one_letter_code
_entity_poly.pdbx_strand_id
1 'polypeptide(L)'
;MLETTEIDITFEEGGDHTEARAVLTLRGATFTGTGRARRNPTDPELPLVGEELATARALSDLAHKLVDAAAEAISEREGRPAHLVV
;
A
#
# COMPACT_ATOMS: atom_id res chain seq x y z
N MET A 1 18.52 17.17 -10.14
CA MET A 1 18.51 16.68 -8.75
C MET A 1 17.68 15.42 -8.71
N LEU A 2 18.15 14.40 -7.99
CA LEU A 2 17.33 13.24 -7.65
C LEU A 2 16.73 13.51 -6.27
N GLU A 3 15.42 13.33 -6.14
CA GLU A 3 14.73 13.34 -4.86
C GLU A 3 14.39 11.90 -4.52
N THR A 4 14.76 11.47 -3.31
CA THR A 4 14.46 10.14 -2.80
C THR A 4 13.31 10.23 -1.80
N THR A 5 12.39 9.28 -1.86
CA THR A 5 11.37 9.06 -0.85
C THR A 5 11.39 7.59 -0.45
N GLU A 6 10.99 7.30 0.78
CA GLU A 6 10.98 5.95 1.34
C GLU A 6 9.55 5.58 1.73
N ILE A 7 9.26 4.29 1.72
CA ILE A 7 8.02 3.72 2.21
C ILE A 7 8.36 2.90 3.44
N ASP A 8 7.80 3.28 4.59
CA ASP A 8 7.93 2.51 5.81
C ASP A 8 6.91 1.38 5.81
N ILE A 9 7.37 0.15 5.96
CA ILE A 9 6.50 -1.03 6.05
C ILE A 9 6.61 -1.61 7.46
N THR A 10 5.48 -1.70 8.15
CA THR A 10 5.39 -2.39 9.44
C THR A 10 4.50 -3.63 9.33
N PHE A 11 4.84 -4.66 10.10
CA PHE A 11 4.10 -5.91 10.15
C PHE A 11 3.48 -6.12 11.53
N GLU A 12 2.28 -6.69 11.53
CA GLU A 12 1.63 -7.26 12.70
C GLU A 12 1.34 -8.73 12.42
N GLU A 13 1.91 -9.62 13.22
CA GLU A 13 1.79 -11.07 13.05
C GLU A 13 1.01 -11.71 14.19
N GLY A 14 0.13 -12.64 13.85
CA GLY A 14 -0.64 -13.40 14.83
C GLY A 14 -1.21 -14.69 14.26
N GLY A 15 -0.79 -15.84 14.81
CA GLY A 15 -1.34 -17.15 14.44
C GLY A 15 -1.11 -17.51 12.97
N ASP A 16 -2.16 -17.54 12.16
CA ASP A 16 -2.13 -17.80 10.71
C ASP A 16 -2.21 -16.51 9.87
N HIS A 17 -2.03 -15.34 10.48
CA HIS A 17 -2.21 -14.03 9.85
C HIS A 17 -0.96 -13.15 9.90
N THR A 18 -0.72 -12.44 8.78
CA THR A 18 0.25 -11.35 8.67
C THR A 18 -0.47 -10.13 8.10
N GLU A 19 -0.43 -9.00 8.81
CA GLU A 19 -0.86 -7.70 8.31
C GLU A 19 0.36 -6.82 8.04
N ALA A 20 0.36 -6.12 6.92
CA ALA A 20 1.37 -5.14 6.55
C ALA A 20 0.74 -3.76 6.38
N ARG A 21 1.43 -2.73 6.86
CA ARG A 21 1.05 -1.33 6.69
C ARG A 21 2.19 -0.59 6.01
N ALA A 22 1.94 -0.05 4.82
CA ALA A 22 2.89 0.73 4.04
C ALA A 22 2.58 2.24 4.18
N VAL A 23 3.51 3.03 4.68
CA VAL A 23 3.34 4.48 4.91
C VAL A 23 4.30 5.25 4.02
N LEU A 24 3.76 6.18 3.24
CA LEU A 24 4.53 7.09 2.38
C LEU A 24 4.20 8.53 2.73
N THR A 25 5.23 9.34 2.98
CA THR A 25 5.08 10.80 3.08
C THR A 25 5.56 11.44 1.79
N LEU A 26 4.64 11.98 1.00
CA LEU A 26 4.92 12.62 -0.28
C LEU A 26 4.47 14.08 -0.25
N ARG A 27 5.44 15.00 -0.32
CA ARG A 27 5.20 16.46 -0.41
C ARG A 27 4.24 17.01 0.65
N GLY A 28 4.33 16.50 1.88
CA GLY A 28 3.51 16.92 3.02
C GLY A 28 2.19 16.17 3.20
N ALA A 29 1.81 15.31 2.24
CA ALA A 29 0.70 14.38 2.39
C ALA A 29 1.21 13.01 2.86
N THR A 30 0.49 12.37 3.78
CA THR A 30 0.78 11.00 4.23
C THR A 30 -0.25 10.05 3.64
N PHE A 31 0.24 9.01 2.97
CA PHE A 31 -0.56 7.93 2.43
C PHE A 31 -0.27 6.66 3.23
N THR A 32 -1.31 5.87 3.47
CA THR A 32 -1.17 4.56 4.13
C THR A 32 -1.87 3.52 3.29
N GLY A 33 -1.14 2.51 2.83
CA GLY A 33 -1.68 1.27 2.30
C GLY A 33 -1.71 0.16 3.35
N THR A 34 -2.69 -0.73 3.30
CA THR A 34 -2.75 -1.92 4.16
C THR A 34 -2.93 -3.20 3.35
N GLY A 35 -2.34 -4.28 3.82
CA GLY A 35 -2.39 -5.56 3.17
C GLY A 35 -2.40 -6.68 4.19
N ARG A 36 -3.11 -7.75 3.87
CA ARG A 36 -3.28 -8.90 4.78
C ARG A 36 -2.97 -10.17 4.05
N ALA A 37 -2.24 -11.07 4.67
CA ALA A 37 -2.02 -12.43 4.23
C ALA A 37 -2.53 -13.41 5.30
N ARG A 38 -3.13 -14.50 4.84
CA ARG A 38 -3.56 -15.58 5.71
C ARG A 38 -2.98 -16.87 5.17
N ARG A 39 -2.23 -17.58 6.02
CA ARG A 39 -1.71 -18.91 5.72
C ARG A 39 -2.87 -19.91 5.72
N ASN A 40 -2.89 -20.82 4.75
CA ASN A 40 -3.80 -21.96 4.85
C ASN A 40 -3.39 -22.84 6.03
N PRO A 41 -4.31 -23.30 6.90
CA PRO A 41 -3.98 -24.18 8.03
C PRO A 41 -3.18 -25.43 7.67
N THR A 42 -3.27 -25.92 6.42
CA THR A 42 -2.50 -27.09 5.95
C THR A 42 -1.11 -26.75 5.43
N ASP A 43 -0.79 -25.47 5.25
CA ASP A 43 0.48 -25.04 4.69
C ASP A 43 1.57 -24.96 5.78
N PRO A 44 2.83 -25.25 5.43
CA PRO A 44 3.95 -25.07 6.34
C PRO A 44 4.04 -23.62 6.83
N GLU A 45 4.55 -23.44 8.06
CA GLU A 45 4.79 -22.12 8.63
C GLU A 45 5.96 -21.47 7.91
N LEU A 46 5.65 -20.64 6.92
CA LEU A 46 6.62 -19.86 6.14
C LEU A 46 6.32 -18.37 6.32
N PRO A 47 6.82 -17.74 7.41
CA PRO A 47 6.53 -16.34 7.73
C PRO A 47 6.84 -15.38 6.57
N LEU A 48 7.96 -15.59 5.88
CA LEU A 48 8.39 -14.77 4.74
C LEU A 48 7.33 -14.67 3.64
N VAL A 49 6.59 -15.75 3.36
CA VAL A 49 5.55 -15.72 2.31
C VAL A 49 4.36 -14.86 2.74
N GLY A 50 4.02 -14.87 4.03
CA GLY A 50 2.99 -14.02 4.61
C GLY A 50 3.36 -12.55 4.52
N GLU A 51 4.60 -12.21 4.91
CA GLU A 51 5.14 -10.85 4.85
C GLU A 51 5.22 -10.31 3.42
N GLU A 52 5.74 -11.10 2.48
CA GLU A 52 5.84 -10.73 1.06
C GLU A 52 4.45 -10.44 0.47
N LEU A 53 3.49 -11.33 0.73
CA LEU A 53 2.13 -11.18 0.18
C LEU A 53 1.37 -10.04 0.85
N ALA A 54 1.48 -9.88 2.17
CA ALA A 54 0.88 -8.77 2.89
C ALA A 54 1.49 -7.44 2.40
N THR A 55 2.80 -7.38 2.20
CA THR A 55 3.50 -6.22 1.63
C THR A 55 2.99 -5.88 0.23
N ALA A 56 2.94 -6.86 -0.68
CA ALA A 56 2.45 -6.64 -2.04
C ALA A 56 1.03 -6.07 -2.04
N ARG A 57 0.17 -6.58 -1.17
CA ARG A 57 -1.21 -6.08 -0.99
C ARG A 57 -1.23 -4.66 -0.44
N ALA A 58 -0.40 -4.35 0.56
CA ALA A 58 -0.29 -3.01 1.13
C ALA A 58 0.21 -1.99 0.10
N LEU A 59 1.18 -2.37 -0.72
CA LEU A 59 1.70 -1.53 -1.80
C LEU A 59 0.67 -1.34 -2.92
N SER A 60 -0.12 -2.35 -3.24
CA SER A 60 -1.21 -2.22 -4.22
C SER A 60 -2.30 -1.26 -3.73
N ASP A 61 -2.71 -1.37 -2.47
CA ASP A 61 -3.65 -0.43 -1.85
C ASP A 61 -3.08 1.00 -1.80
N LEU A 62 -1.79 1.15 -1.43
CA LEU A 62 -1.09 2.43 -1.46
C LEU A 62 -1.08 3.04 -2.87
N ALA A 63 -0.84 2.22 -3.90
CA ALA A 63 -0.80 2.67 -5.28
C ALA A 63 -2.16 3.19 -5.76
N HIS A 64 -3.26 2.50 -5.45
CA HIS A 64 -4.61 2.98 -5.76
C HIS A 64 -4.90 4.32 -5.08
N LYS A 65 -4.52 4.48 -3.80
CA LYS A 65 -4.71 5.73 -3.06
C LYS A 65 -3.93 6.91 -3.66
N LEU A 66 -2.73 6.66 -4.16
CA LEU A 66 -1.95 7.69 -4.87
C LEU A 66 -2.60 8.08 -6.19
N VAL A 67 -3.14 7.11 -6.93
CA VAL A 67 -3.89 7.35 -8.17
C VAL A 67 -5.15 8.18 -7.90
N ASP A 68 -5.92 7.84 -6.87
CA ASP A 68 -7.12 8.57 -6.47
C ASP A 68 -6.79 10.02 -6.10
N ALA A 69 -5.76 10.24 -5.29
CA ALA A 69 -5.33 11.59 -4.91
C ALA A 69 -4.83 12.41 -6.12
N ALA A 70 -4.15 11.79 -7.07
CA ALA A 70 -3.75 12.45 -8.31
C ALA A 70 -4.97 12.81 -9.18
N ALA A 71 -5.96 11.91 -9.28
CA ALA A 71 -7.19 12.17 -10.02
C ALA A 71 -8.01 13.30 -9.39
N GLU A 72 -8.09 13.37 -8.06
CA GLU A 72 -8.72 14.46 -7.32
C GLU A 72 -8.04 15.80 -7.64
N ALA A 73 -6.72 15.88 -7.50
CA ALA A 73 -5.96 17.10 -7.76
C ALA A 73 -6.12 17.61 -9.21
N ILE A 74 -6.17 16.71 -10.19
CA ILE A 74 -6.44 17.08 -11.59
C ILE A 74 -7.88 17.56 -11.75
N SER A 75 -8.84 16.86 -11.14
CA SER A 75 -10.26 17.18 -11.27
C SER A 75 -10.59 18.55 -10.69
N GLU A 76 -10.00 18.90 -9.54
CA GLU A 76 -10.14 20.22 -8.93
C GLU A 76 -9.59 21.35 -9.83
N ARG A 77 -8.48 21.09 -10.52
CA ARG A 77 -7.82 22.09 -11.38
C ARG A 77 -8.53 22.26 -12.73
N GLU A 78 -9.01 21.18 -13.32
CA GLU A 78 -9.60 21.15 -14.67
C GLU A 78 -11.12 21.34 -14.66
N GLY A 79 -11.77 21.23 -13.49
CA GLY A 79 -13.23 21.35 -13.36
C GLY A 79 -14.01 20.19 -14.00
N ARG A 80 -13.35 19.06 -14.27
CA ARG A 80 -13.96 17.83 -14.83
C ARG A 80 -13.29 16.59 -14.25
N PRO A 81 -14.00 15.44 -14.19
CA PRO A 81 -13.42 14.21 -13.66
C PRO A 81 -12.18 13.75 -14.45
N ALA A 82 -11.13 13.37 -13.73
CA ALA A 82 -10.00 12.62 -14.24
C ALA A 82 -10.15 11.14 -13.89
N HIS A 83 -9.79 10.25 -14.82
CA HIS A 83 -9.79 8.81 -14.58
C HIS A 83 -8.38 8.28 -14.84
N LEU A 84 -7.77 7.75 -13.77
CA LEU A 84 -6.41 7.21 -13.76
C LEU A 84 -6.49 5.77 -13.25
N VAL A 85 -5.57 4.91 -13.69
CA VAL A 85 -5.51 3.49 -13.32
C VAL A 85 -4.08 3.07 -13.00
N VAL A 86 -3.93 2.07 -12.12
CA VAL A 86 -2.68 1.39 -11.79
C VAL A 86 -2.79 -0.11 -12.09
#